data_AF-A0A392NXB5-F1
#
_entry.id   AF-A0A392NXB5-F1
#
_cell.length_a   1.000
_cell.length_b   1.000
_cell.length_c   1.000
_cell.angle_alpha   90.00
_cell.angle_beta   90.00
_cell.angle_gamma   90.00
#
_symmetry.space_group_name_H-M   'P 1'
#
loop_
_entity.id
_entity.type
_entity.pdbx_description
1 polymer ?
#
loop_
_entity_poly.entity_id
_entity_poly.type
_entity_poly.pdbx_seq_one_letter_code
_entity_poly.pdbx_strand_id
1 'polypeptide(L)'
;MLEGRAYRLKFPWIGVVNRSQADINKNVDMIAARRREREYFNTTPEYKHLANRMGSEHLAKMLSKHLETVIKSKIPGIQSLISKTINEIETELTRLGKPVAADAGVSLLLFSQPI
;
A
#
# COMPACT_ATOMS: atom_id res chain seq x y z
N MET A 1 -28.71 12.11 -1.19
CA MET A 1 -27.46 11.73 -1.89
C MET A 1 -26.52 10.91 -0.99
N LEU A 2 -26.15 11.41 0.20
CA LEU A 2 -25.22 10.74 1.14
C LEU A 2 -25.74 9.41 1.74
N GLU A 3 -27.03 9.11 1.60
CA GLU A 3 -27.58 7.80 1.96
C GLU A 3 -27.29 6.69 0.93
N GLY A 4 -26.64 7.01 -0.20
CA GLY A 4 -26.32 6.03 -1.24
C GLY A 4 -27.52 5.51 -2.03
N ARG A 5 -28.72 6.07 -1.82
CA ARG A 5 -29.95 5.66 -2.51
C ARG A 5 -30.02 6.11 -3.97
N ALA A 6 -29.33 7.20 -4.34
CA ALA A 6 -29.34 7.74 -5.69
C ALA A 6 -28.32 7.04 -6.62
N TYR A 7 -27.16 6.66 -6.09
CA TYR A 7 -26.10 5.95 -6.82
C TYR A 7 -25.38 4.99 -5.88
N ARG A 8 -25.33 3.71 -6.25
CA ARG A 8 -24.62 2.67 -5.49
C ARG A 8 -23.15 2.62 -5.92
N LEU A 9 -22.26 2.90 -4.98
CA LEU A 9 -20.82 2.79 -5.15
C LEU A 9 -20.29 1.54 -4.45
N LYS A 10 -19.13 1.05 -4.88
CA LYS A 10 -18.40 -0.04 -4.20
C LYS A 10 -18.01 0.34 -2.76
N PHE A 11 -17.77 1.63 -2.52
CA PHE A 11 -17.50 2.20 -1.20
C PHE A 11 -18.56 3.26 -0.88
N PRO A 12 -18.99 3.38 0.39
CA PRO A 12 -20.03 4.33 0.76
C PRO A 12 -19.57 5.78 0.57
N TRP A 13 -20.53 6.68 0.39
CA TRP A 13 -20.29 8.12 0.46
C TRP A 13 -19.93 8.52 1.89
N ILE A 14 -18.89 9.36 2.03
CA ILE A 14 -18.45 9.92 3.30
C ILE A 14 -18.43 11.45 3.15
N GLY A 15 -19.30 12.14 3.88
CA GLY A 15 -19.32 13.59 3.94
C GLY A 15 -18.23 14.13 4.87
N VAL A 16 -17.61 15.24 4.50
CA VAL A 16 -16.61 15.95 5.31
C VAL A 16 -16.96 17.43 5.37
N VAL A 17 -16.62 18.07 6.49
CA VAL A 17 -16.78 19.52 6.67
C VAL A 17 -15.40 20.14 6.82
N ASN A 18 -15.03 20.97 5.86
CA ASN A 18 -13.73 21.63 5.81
C ASN A 18 -13.80 23.02 6.46
N ARG A 19 -12.62 23.60 6.70
CA ARG A 19 -12.50 25.01 7.08
C ARG A 19 -13.01 25.90 5.94
N SER A 20 -13.79 26.91 6.28
CA SER A 20 -14.18 27.96 5.34
C SER A 20 -13.01 28.89 5.03
N GLN A 21 -13.15 29.76 4.01
CA GLN A 21 -12.14 30.77 3.72
C GLN A 21 -11.93 31.73 4.91
N ALA A 22 -13.00 32.08 5.62
CA ALA A 22 -12.91 32.92 6.81
C ALA A 22 -12.13 32.22 7.95
N ASP A 23 -12.33 30.91 8.13
CA ASP A 23 -11.57 30.12 9.11
C ASP A 23 -10.08 30.04 8.75
N ILE A 24 -9.76 29.92 7.46
CA ILE A 24 -8.38 29.93 6.97
C ILE A 24 -7.73 31.28 7.25
N ASN A 25 -8.40 32.38 6.90
CA ASN A 25 -7.89 33.74 7.13
C ASN A 25 -7.68 34.03 8.63
N LYS A 26 -8.47 33.40 9.51
CA LYS A 26 -8.35 33.49 10.97
C LYS A 26 -7.38 32.46 11.57
N ASN A 27 -6.69 31.67 10.74
CA ASN A 27 -5.80 30.59 11.17
C ASN A 27 -6.45 29.63 12.18
N VAL A 28 -7.73 29.28 11.96
CA VAL A 28 -8.43 28.34 12.82
C VAL A 28 -7.70 27.00 12.82
N ASP A 29 -7.36 26.56 14.02
CA ASP A 29 -6.67 25.31 14.28
C ASP A 29 -7.44 24.09 13.73
N MET A 30 -6.69 23.08 13.29
CA MET A 30 -7.28 21.89 12.67
C MET A 30 -8.04 21.04 13.69
N ILE A 31 -7.59 20.95 14.95
CA ILE A 31 -8.30 20.21 16.00
C ILE A 31 -9.64 20.89 16.28
N ALA A 32 -9.66 22.22 16.35
CA ALA A 32 -10.89 23.00 16.48
C ALA A 32 -11.84 22.77 15.28
N ALA A 33 -11.31 22.75 14.05
CA ALA A 33 -12.09 22.44 12.86
C ALA A 33 -12.68 21.02 12.90
N ARG A 34 -11.91 20.02 13.34
CA ARG A 34 -12.37 18.63 13.49
C ARG A 34 -13.43 18.46 14.57
N ARG A 35 -13.34 19.23 15.67
CA ARG A 35 -14.39 19.26 16.70
C ARG A 35 -15.69 19.82 16.14
N ARG A 36 -15.63 20.95 15.41
CA ARG A 36 -16.80 21.54 14.76
C ARG A 36 -17.42 20.61 13.71
N GLU A 37 -16.61 19.90 12.92
CA GLU A 37 -17.11 18.88 11.99
C GLU A 37 -17.88 17.77 12.73
N ARG A 38 -17.33 17.26 13.83
CA ARG A 38 -17.98 16.22 14.64
C ARG A 38 -19.29 16.72 15.24
N GLU A 39 -19.31 17.95 15.74
CA GLU A 39 -20.52 18.58 16.27
C GLU A 39 -21.59 18.74 15.18
N TYR A 40 -21.22 19.30 14.02
CA TYR A 40 -22.12 19.48 12.88
C TYR A 40 -22.87 18.20 12.52
N PHE A 41 -22.15 17.08 12.37
CA PHE A 41 -22.80 15.81 12.04
C PHE A 41 -23.68 15.25 13.17
N ASN A 42 -23.38 15.54 14.44
CA ASN A 42 -24.18 15.07 15.58
C ASN A 42 -25.42 15.92 15.86
N THR A 43 -25.41 17.20 15.48
CA THR A 43 -26.48 18.15 15.79
C THR A 43 -27.42 18.40 14.62
N THR A 44 -26.95 18.26 13.38
CA THR A 44 -27.77 18.49 12.17
C THR A 44 -28.79 17.36 11.99
N PRO A 45 -30.11 17.62 12.09
CA PRO A 45 -31.15 16.59 12.06
C PRO A 45 -31.08 15.66 10.84
N GLU A 46 -30.76 16.20 9.67
CA GLU A 46 -30.69 15.49 8.40
C GLU A 46 -29.50 14.53 8.29
N TYR A 47 -28.47 14.69 9.14
CA TYR A 47 -27.25 13.89 9.09
C TYR A 47 -26.94 13.16 10.39
N LYS A 48 -27.68 13.44 11.47
CA LYS A 48 -27.46 12.86 12.80
C LYS A 48 -27.45 11.34 12.80
N HIS A 49 -28.36 10.70 12.06
CA HIS A 49 -28.39 9.24 11.91
C HIS A 49 -27.19 8.66 11.16
N LEU A 50 -26.42 9.51 10.48
CA LEU A 50 -25.22 9.14 9.73
C LEU A 50 -23.92 9.53 10.43
N ALA A 51 -23.98 10.21 11.58
CA ALA A 51 -22.82 10.83 12.22
C ALA A 51 -21.66 9.86 12.47
N ASN A 52 -21.96 8.59 12.77
CA ASN A 52 -20.96 7.54 13.03
C ASN A 52 -20.14 7.12 11.80
N ARG A 53 -20.60 7.45 10.59
CA ARG A 53 -19.96 7.08 9.30
C ARG A 53 -19.58 8.30 8.46
N MET A 54 -19.51 9.47 9.09
CA MET A 54 -19.20 10.75 8.45
C MET A 54 -17.95 11.37 9.09
N GLY A 55 -17.47 12.44 8.46
CA GLY A 55 -16.36 13.23 8.93
C GLY A 55 -15.00 12.69 8.49
N SER A 56 -14.02 13.56 8.60
CA SER A 56 -12.68 13.34 8.08
C SER A 56 -11.94 12.22 8.82
N GLU A 57 -12.24 12.02 10.11
CA GLU A 57 -11.68 10.91 10.88
C GLU A 57 -12.16 9.54 10.37
N HIS A 58 -13.45 9.42 10.05
CA HIS A 58 -14.02 8.20 9.48
C HIS A 58 -13.44 7.93 8.10
N LEU A 59 -13.33 8.98 7.26
CA LEU A 59 -12.68 8.90 5.96
C LEU A 59 -11.25 8.38 6.07
N ALA A 60 -10.44 8.95 6.97
CA ALA A 60 -9.05 8.53 7.16
C ALA A 60 -8.96 7.06 7.57
N LYS A 61 -9.78 6.60 8.53
CA LYS A 61 -9.82 5.19 8.95
C LYS A 61 -10.17 4.26 7.80
N MET A 62 -11.18 4.61 7.00
CA MET A 62 -11.61 3.83 5.85
C MET A 62 -10.53 3.74 4.77
N LEU A 63 -9.89 4.87 4.43
CA LEU A 63 -8.79 4.90 3.46
C LEU A 63 -7.58 4.09 3.94
N SER A 64 -7.20 4.22 5.21
CA SER A 64 -6.11 3.44 5.80
C SER A 64 -6.38 1.94 5.74
N LYS A 65 -7.58 1.51 6.16
CA LYS A 65 -7.98 0.09 6.08
C LYS A 65 -8.00 -0.43 4.65
N HIS A 66 -8.48 0.38 3.71
CA HIS A 66 -8.51 0.01 2.30
C HIS A 66 -7.10 -0.15 1.74
N LEU A 67 -6.21 0.82 1.98
CA LEU A 67 -4.82 0.77 1.57
C LEU A 67 -4.12 -0.47 2.15
N GLU A 68 -4.28 -0.73 3.45
CA GLU A 68 -3.73 -1.91 4.11
C GLU A 68 -4.20 -3.21 3.44
N THR A 69 -5.49 -3.31 3.14
CA THR A 69 -6.07 -4.48 2.45
C THR A 69 -5.44 -4.68 1.07
N VAL A 70 -5.29 -3.59 0.30
CA VAL A 70 -4.66 -3.64 -1.02
C VAL A 70 -3.21 -4.08 -0.91
N ILE A 71 -2.43 -3.49 0.00
CA ILE A 71 -1.02 -3.88 0.22
C ILE A 71 -0.92 -5.36 0.55
N LYS A 72 -1.68 -5.83 1.54
CA LYS A 72 -1.71 -7.25 1.95
C LYS A 72 -2.08 -8.18 0.80
N SER A 73 -3.03 -7.78 -0.06
CA SER A 73 -3.43 -8.59 -1.22
C SER A 73 -2.34 -8.71 -2.29
N LYS A 74 -1.41 -7.75 -2.36
CA LYS A 74 -0.34 -7.73 -3.39
C LYS A 74 0.93 -8.46 -2.95
N ILE A 75 1.20 -8.55 -1.65
CA ILE A 75 2.41 -9.20 -1.10
C ILE A 75 2.58 -10.64 -1.62
N PRO A 76 1.58 -11.54 -1.57
CA PRO A 76 1.76 -12.91 -2.04
C PRO A 76 2.13 -13.01 -3.53
N GLY A 77 1.56 -12.13 -4.36
CA GLY A 77 1.89 -12.07 -5.79
C GLY A 77 3.34 -11.63 -6.03
N ILE A 78 3.82 -10.66 -5.26
CA ILE A 78 5.21 -10.20 -5.30
C ILE A 78 6.16 -11.32 -4.86
N GLN A 79 5.83 -12.03 -3.77
CA GLN A 79 6.61 -13.18 -3.29
C GLN A 79 6.68 -14.29 -4.35
N SER A 80 5.54 -14.63 -4.96
CA SER A 80 5.47 -15.63 -6.03
C SER A 80 6.32 -15.24 -7.24
N LEU A 81 6.30 -13.96 -7.63
CA LEU A 81 7.13 -13.46 -8.71
C LEU A 81 8.62 -13.61 -8.38
N ILE A 82 9.05 -13.21 -7.19
CA ILE A 82 10.44 -13.34 -6.73
C ILE A 82 10.88 -14.81 -6.75
N SER A 83 10.10 -15.71 -6.14
CA SER A 83 10.43 -17.14 -6.10
C SER A 83 10.50 -17.75 -7.50
N LYS A 84 9.58 -17.37 -8.40
CA LYS A 84 9.61 -17.83 -9.80
C LYS A 84 10.88 -17.37 -10.50
N THR A 85 11.24 -16.09 -10.36
CA THR A 85 12.45 -15.54 -10.97
C THR A 85 13.72 -16.20 -10.43
N ILE A 86 13.79 -16.51 -9.12
CA ILE A 86 14.90 -17.27 -8.54
C ILE A 86 15.01 -18.65 -9.21
N ASN A 87 13.91 -19.40 -9.27
CA ASN A 87 13.90 -20.74 -9.86
C ASN A 87 14.30 -20.73 -11.34
N GLU A 88 13.85 -19.73 -12.11
CA GLU A 88 14.22 -19.56 -13.52
C GLU A 88 15.73 -19.33 -13.68
N ILE A 89 16.31 -18.44 -12.87
CA ILE A 89 17.75 -18.14 -12.88
C ILE A 89 18.57 -19.36 -12.45
N GLU A 90 18.15 -20.08 -11.40
CA GLU A 90 18.84 -21.30 -10.93
C GLU A 90 18.80 -22.42 -11.98
N THR A 91 17.67 -22.55 -12.68
CA THR A 91 17.52 -23.50 -13.79
C THR A 91 18.45 -23.13 -14.95
N GLU A 92 18.54 -21.84 -15.29
CA GLU A 92 19.44 -21.35 -16.32
C GLU A 92 20.91 -21.56 -15.94
N LEU A 93 21.29 -21.26 -14.69
CA LEU A 93 22.63 -21.48 -14.16
C LEU A 93 23.01 -22.97 -14.22
N THR A 94 22.09 -23.85 -13.84
CA THR A 94 22.28 -25.30 -13.92
C THR A 94 22.50 -25.76 -15.36
N ARG A 95 21.76 -25.18 -16.33
CA ARG A 95 21.92 -25.47 -17.76
C ARG A 95 23.27 -25.02 -18.31
N LEU A 96 23.82 -23.91 -17.81
CA LEU A 96 25.13 -23.38 -18.24
C LEU A 96 26.31 -24.23 -17.74
N GLY A 97 26.11 -25.06 -16.72
CA GLY A 97 27.14 -25.93 -16.16
C GLY A 97 28.12 -25.22 -15.22
N LYS A 98 29.12 -25.95 -14.71
CA LYS A 98 30.12 -25.38 -13.79
C LYS A 98 31.09 -24.46 -14.56
N PRO A 99 31.60 -23.38 -13.93
CA PRO A 99 32.56 -22.50 -14.57
C PRO A 99 33.79 -23.26 -15.06
N VAL A 100 34.09 -23.09 -16.36
CA VAL A 100 35.30 -23.60 -17.01
C VAL A 100 36.48 -22.70 -16.64
N ALA A 101 36.96 -22.78 -15.40
CA ALA A 101 38.31 -22.34 -15.01
C ALA A 101 38.58 -22.58 -13.51
N ALA A 102 39.04 -23.78 -13.19
CA ALA A 102 40.00 -23.98 -12.10
C ALA A 102 41.05 -25.07 -12.42
N ASP A 103 40.98 -25.72 -13.59
CA ASP A 103 41.91 -26.79 -13.97
C ASP A 103 43.03 -26.34 -14.91
N ALA A 104 43.15 -25.03 -15.18
CA ALA A 104 44.30 -24.48 -15.92
C ALA A 104 45.61 -24.47 -15.09
N GLY A 105 45.61 -25.02 -13.87
CA GLY A 105 46.80 -25.18 -13.04
C GLY A 105 47.36 -26.61 -12.98
N VAL A 106 46.59 -27.64 -13.38
CA VAL A 106 46.99 -29.05 -13.17
C VAL A 106 47.69 -29.63 -14.40
N SER A 107 47.44 -29.11 -15.60
CA SER A 107 48.06 -29.64 -16.82
C SER A 107 49.53 -29.21 -17.02
N LEU A 108 50.04 -28.24 -16.25
CA LEU A 108 51.42 -27.74 -16.39
C LEU A 108 52.42 -28.40 -15.43
N LEU A 109 51.95 -29.20 -14.45
CA LEU A 109 52.81 -29.86 -13.45
C LEU A 109 53.19 -31.31 -13.82
N LEU A 110 52.66 -31.87 -14.91
CA LEU A 110 52.91 -33.27 -15.28
C LEU A 110 54.16 -33.49 -16.17
N PHE A 111 54.89 -32.44 -16.55
CA PHE A 111 56.07 -32.53 -17.44
C PHE A 111 57.40 -32.11 -16.80
N SER A 112 57.50 -32.07 -15.46
CA SER A 112 58.75 -31.74 -14.75
C SER A 112 59.15 -32.83 -13.75
N GLN A 113 59.60 -33.97 -14.27
CA GLN A 113 60.48 -34.89 -13.53
C GLN A 113 61.68 -35.25 -14.45
N PRO A 114 62.89 -35.41 -13.87
CA PRO A 114 64.15 -35.23 -14.59
C PRO A 114 64.65 -36.51 -15.27
N ILE A 115 65.48 -36.34 -16.31
CA ILE A 115 66.53 -37.30 -16.70
C ILE A 115 67.85 -36.74 -16.17
#